data_AF-Q29784-F1
#
_entry.id   AF-Q29784-F1
#
_cell.length_a   1.000
_cell.length_b   1.000
_cell.length_c   1.000
_cell.angle_alpha   90.00
_cell.angle_beta   90.00
_cell.angle_gamma   90.00
#
_symmetry.space_group_name_H-M   'P 1'
#
loop_
_entity.id
_entity.type
_entity.pdbx_description
1 polymer ?
#
loop_
_entity_poly.entity_id
_entity_poly.type
_entity_poly.pdbx_seq_one_letter_code
_entity_poly.pdbx_strand_id
1 'polypeptide(L)' 'RVRLVTRYIYNREEYARFDSDVGVYRAVTPQGRPVAEYWNSQKEVLERTRAELDTV' A
#
# COMPACT_ATOMS: atom_id res chain seq x y z
N ARG A 1 13.40 -3.21 13.22
CA ARG A 1 12.41 -3.57 12.18
C ARG A 1 12.38 -2.44 11.18
N VAL A 2 12.77 -2.69 9.92
CA VAL A 2 12.67 -1.70 8.85
C VAL A 2 11.20 -1.61 8.45
N ARG A 3 10.64 -0.40 8.37
CA ARG A 3 9.29 -0.17 7.86
C ARG A 3 9.45 0.44 6.48
N LEU A 4 9.19 -0.35 5.43
CA LEU A 4 9.10 0.22 4.09
C LEU A 4 7.80 1.03 4.02
N VAL A 5 7.90 2.27 3.55
CA VAL A 5 6.77 3.19 3.54
C VAL A 5 6.49 3.61 2.11
N THR A 6 5.71 2.80 1.40
CA THR A 6 5.13 3.17 0.11
C THR A 6 3.85 3.97 0.35
N ARG A 7 3.86 5.24 -0.07
CA ARG A 7 2.73 6.18 0.10
C ARG A 7 2.24 6.65 -1.25
N TYR A 8 0.94 6.85 -1.35
CA TYR A 8 0.30 7.45 -2.51
C TYR A 8 -0.31 8.78 -2.11
N ILE A 9 0.14 9.83 -2.79
CA ILE A 9 -0.16 11.21 -2.46
C ILE A 9 -0.77 11.88 -3.68
N TYR A 10 -1.91 12.54 -3.49
CA TYR A 10 -2.57 13.37 -4.50
C TYR A 10 -2.99 14.68 -3.86
N ASN A 11 -2.80 15.82 -4.55
CA ASN A 11 -3.07 17.15 -3.99
C ASN A 11 -2.46 17.41 -2.60
N ARG A 12 -1.25 16.87 -2.36
CA ARG A 12 -0.52 16.91 -1.08
C ARG A 12 -1.17 16.12 0.07
N GLU A 13 -2.21 15.35 -0.21
CA GLU A 13 -2.87 14.47 0.76
C GLU A 13 -2.47 13.01 0.49
N GLU A 14 -1.98 12.32 1.52
CA GLU A 14 -1.77 10.88 1.47
C GLU A 14 -3.13 10.19 1.52
N TYR A 15 -3.50 9.47 0.47
CA TYR A 15 -4.80 8.82 0.38
C TYR A 15 -4.72 7.29 0.60
N ALA A 16 -3.58 6.68 0.30
CA ALA A 16 -3.34 5.25 0.53
C ALA A 16 -1.87 4.97 0.85
N ARG A 17 -1.60 3.84 1.53
CA ARG A 17 -0.24 3.36 1.81
C ARG A 17 -0.19 1.85 1.89
N PHE A 18 0.97 1.26 1.63
CA PHE A 18 1.21 -0.14 1.95
C PHE A 18 1.58 -0.27 3.44
N ASP A 19 0.92 -1.19 4.16
CA ASP A 19 1.26 -1.53 5.54
C ASP A 19 2.07 -2.82 5.56
N SER A 20 3.39 -2.70 5.71
CA SER A 20 4.32 -3.84 5.75
C SER A 20 4.05 -4.83 6.88
N ASP A 21 3.36 -4.40 7.94
CA ASP A 21 3.08 -5.27 9.09
C ASP A 21 1.91 -6.21 8.82
N VAL A 22 1.01 -5.80 7.93
CA VAL A 22 -0.20 -6.55 7.53
C VAL A 22 -0.06 -7.12 6.12
N GLY A 23 0.85 -6.57 5.31
CA GLY A 23 1.09 -6.96 3.93
C GLY A 23 -0.02 -6.54 2.97
N VAL A 24 -0.70 -5.41 3.22
CA VAL A 24 -1.81 -4.90 2.38
C VAL A 24 -1.80 -3.39 2.25
N TYR A 25 -2.43 -2.88 1.20
CA TYR A 25 -2.72 -1.45 1.06
C TYR A 25 -3.85 -1.04 2.01
N ARG A 26 -3.65 0.07 2.73
CA ARG A 26 -4.63 0.69 3.61
C ARG A 26 -4.95 2.09 3.11
N ALA A 27 -6.23 2.40 3.09
CA ALA A 27 -6.70 3.76 2.86
C ALA A 27 -6.36 4.64 4.08
N VAL A 28 -5.84 5.84 3.82
CA VAL A 28 -5.58 6.87 4.83
C VAL A 28 -6.75 7.85 4.91
N THR A 29 -7.46 8.02 3.80
CA THR A 29 -8.65 8.85 3.67
C THR A 29 -9.83 8.03 3.13
N PRO A 30 -11.08 8.48 3.29
CA PRO A 30 -12.24 7.79 2.71
C PRO A 30 -12.13 7.57 1.19
N GLN A 31 -11.56 8.55 0.46
CA GLN A 31 -11.38 8.49 -0.99
C GLN A 31 -10.33 7.44 -1.40
N GLY A 32 -9.40 7.13 -0.51
CA GLY A 32 -8.41 6.07 -0.72
C GLY A 32 -8.95 4.66 -0.60
N ARG A 33 -10.15 4.46 -0.04
CA ARG A 33 -10.77 3.13 0.11
C ARG A 33 -10.90 2.36 -1.20
N PRO A 34 -11.54 2.91 -2.26
CA PRO A 34 -11.62 2.21 -3.55
C PRO A 34 -10.23 1.92 -4.14
N VAL A 35 -9.24 2.78 -3.90
CA VAL A 35 -7.88 2.53 -4.37
C VAL A 35 -7.23 1.38 -3.62
N ALA A 36 -7.30 1.36 -2.29
CA ALA A 36 -6.76 0.26 -1.50
C ALA A 36 -7.43 -1.08 -1.82
N GLU A 37 -8.75 -1.09 -2.02
CA GLU A 37 -9.50 -2.27 -2.44
C GLU A 37 -9.06 -2.76 -3.82
N TYR A 38 -8.94 -1.85 -4.80
CA TYR A 38 -8.45 -2.18 -6.14
C TYR A 38 -7.07 -2.81 -6.09
N TRP A 39 -6.11 -2.20 -5.39
CA TRP A 39 -4.74 -2.68 -5.30
C TRP A 39 -4.65 -4.02 -4.54
N ASN A 40 -5.43 -4.19 -3.47
CA ASN A 40 -5.49 -5.47 -2.75
C ASN A 40 -6.17 -6.59 -3.56
N SER A 41 -7.01 -6.25 -4.54
CA SER A 41 -7.59 -7.23 -5.46
C SER A 41 -6.62 -7.67 -6.57
N GLN A 42 -5.60 -6.86 -6.85
CA GLN A 42 -4.57 -7.17 -7.85
C GLN A 42 -3.46 -8.03 -7.25
N LYS A 43 -3.69 -9.35 -7.28
CA LYS A 43 -2.78 -10.34 -6.66
C LYS A 43 -1.31 -10.15 -7.06
N GLU A 44 -1.01 -9.98 -8.34
CA GLU A 44 0.36 -9.82 -8.82
C GLU A 44 1.04 -8.57 -8.25
N VAL A 45 0.33 -7.44 -8.21
CA VAL A 45 0.82 -6.18 -7.63
C VAL A 45 1.06 -6.33 -6.13
N LEU A 46 0.12 -6.95 -5.43
CA LEU A 46 0.23 -7.15 -3.99
C LEU A 46 1.41 -8.07 -3.62
N GLU A 47 1.57 -9.19 -4.32
CA GLU A 47 2.69 -10.12 -4.10
C GLU A 47 4.04 -9.50 -4.46
N ARG A 48 4.12 -8.75 -5.57
CA ARG A 48 5.34 -8.02 -5.92
C ARG A 48 5.75 -7.04 -4.82
N THR A 49 4.79 -6.27 -4.29
CA THR A 49 5.04 -5.31 -3.21
C THR A 49 5.54 -6.01 -1.94
N ARG A 50 5.00 -7.19 -1.62
CA ARG A 50 5.47 -8.02 -0.50
C ARG A 50 6.89 -8.51 -0.73
N ALA A 51 7.19 -9.02 -1.92
CA ALA A 51 8.52 -9.54 -2.25
C ALA A 51 9.61 -8.46 -2.23
N GLU A 52 9.30 -7.21 -2.57
CA GLU A 52 10.24 -6.09 -2.44
C GLU A 52 10.70 -5.88 -0.98
N LEU A 53 9.88 -6.22 0.02
CA LEU A 53 10.27 -6.18 1.44
C LEU A 53 11.31 -7.23 1.81
N ASP A 54 11.34 -8.37 1.13
CA ASP A 54 12.25 -9.48 1.47
C ASP A 54 13.67 -9.24 0.93
N THR A 55 13.87 -8.17 0.14
CA THR A 55 15.14 -7.86 -0.52
C THR A 55 15.96 -6.74 0.16
N VAL A 56 15.47 -6.18 1.28
CA VAL A 56 16.10 -5.07 2.03
C VAL A 56 16.55 -5.45 3.43
#